data_AF-A0A842VCT4-F1
#
_entry.id   AF-A0A842VCT4-F1
#
_cell.length_a   1.000
_cell.length_b   1.000
_cell.length_c   1.000
_cell.angle_alpha   90.00
_cell.angle_beta   90.00
_cell.angle_gamma   90.00
#
_symmetry.space_group_name_H-M   'P 1'
#
loop_
_entity.id
_entity.type
_entity.pdbx_description
1 polymer ?
#
loop_
_entity_poly.entity_id
_entity_poly.type
_entity_poly.pdbx_seq_one_letter_code
_entity_poly.pdbx_strand_id
1 'polypeptide(L)'
;MNETTQIIGSNIEGSDHKKSPIKSFLLIFPFIGLLTVLYGEVWTASSMLWFLDPSIVIVFPLTVIPFYAAHLYFYFNLAVRTRRTSIPQLYLWGTLFGLYEAPITKVIWGSVIGESGAIVIGGIVISEYIMLVFFWHPIFSFITPILVFEIFALNSAKNDSEVVFSNHISFLNISSTKSKIWLLGLTIVGSLFLIGTSATMAIFALITLLINISLVMLFYLIVRKIYPLFKGRTFSVGSLKFTNRGFILLCLFMLFIYVIDWFLFSPEHIPIDPVPIIGIVVSYCLILTLIFLTKPQDPKLIYAENHLKLKHLFIHWFMTIGLIILYISILGIAIILFFLLYFGILVFAPILFGYMILKAFRTG
;
A
#
# COMPACT_ATOMS: atom_id res chain seq x y z
N MET A 1 38.37 4.83 41.00
CA MET A 1 37.32 5.52 40.22
C MET A 1 37.07 4.69 38.97
N ASN A 2 36.05 3.83 39.02
CA ASN A 2 35.57 3.06 37.86
C ASN A 2 34.08 3.37 37.72
N GLU A 3 33.76 4.31 36.82
CA GLU A 3 32.37 4.59 36.46
C GLU A 3 31.90 3.52 35.48
N THR A 4 30.99 2.68 35.97
CA THR A 4 30.32 1.65 35.17
C THR A 4 29.05 2.30 34.62
N THR A 5 29.06 2.64 33.34
CA THR A 5 27.89 3.19 32.63
C THR A 5 26.82 2.11 32.51
N GLN A 6 25.76 2.20 33.32
CA GLN A 6 24.56 1.40 33.16
C GLN A 6 23.82 1.81 31.88
N ILE A 7 23.85 0.93 30.88
CA ILE A 7 22.98 1.01 29.71
C ILE A 7 21.60 0.52 30.16
N ILE A 8 20.67 1.45 30.37
CA ILE A 8 19.26 1.15 30.62
C ILE A 8 18.65 0.69 29.28
N GLY A 9 18.57 -0.62 29.09
CA GLY A 9 17.72 -1.23 28.07
C GLY A 9 16.27 -1.07 28.47
N SER A 10 15.53 -0.21 27.76
CA SER A 10 14.08 -0.12 27.90
C SER A 10 13.43 -1.35 27.26
N ASN A 11 13.15 -2.35 28.10
CA ASN A 11 12.22 -3.43 27.76
C ASN A 11 10.85 -2.84 27.42
N ILE A 12 10.44 -2.95 26.15
CA ILE A 12 9.10 -2.56 25.64
C ILE A 12 8.04 -3.61 26.03
N GLU A 13 8.18 -4.23 27.19
CA GLU A 13 7.20 -5.17 27.73
C GLU A 13 6.84 -4.76 29.14
N GLY A 14 5.78 -3.96 29.27
CA GLY A 14 5.13 -3.74 30.56
C GLY A 14 4.78 -2.30 30.86
N SER A 15 3.67 -1.79 30.30
CA SER A 15 2.77 -0.91 31.07
C SER A 15 1.40 -0.80 30.37
N ASP A 16 0.47 -1.61 30.87
CA ASP A 16 -0.92 -1.24 31.15
C ASP A 16 -1.71 -0.36 30.14
N HIS A 17 -1.92 -0.85 28.91
CA HIS A 17 -2.89 -0.28 27.95
C HIS A 17 -4.31 -0.82 28.13
N LYS A 18 -4.89 -0.73 29.33
CA LYS A 18 -6.20 -1.34 29.68
C LYS A 18 -7.47 -0.52 29.34
N LYS A 19 -7.40 0.54 28.52
CA LYS A 19 -8.59 1.29 28.01
C LYS A 19 -8.42 1.72 26.55
N SER A 20 -9.49 1.90 25.77
CA SER A 20 -10.06 0.87 24.88
C SER A 20 -9.33 0.92 23.53
N PRO A 21 -8.67 -0.17 23.06
CA PRO A 21 -7.99 -0.22 21.76
C PRO A 21 -8.92 0.01 20.57
N ILE A 22 -10.23 -0.13 20.77
CA ILE A 22 -11.24 -0.07 19.73
C ILE A 22 -11.41 1.36 19.18
N LYS A 23 -11.37 2.39 20.04
CA LYS A 23 -11.63 3.78 19.60
C LYS A 23 -10.58 4.33 18.65
N SER A 24 -9.29 4.06 18.89
CA SER A 24 -8.24 4.48 17.96
C SER A 24 -8.26 3.65 16.68
N PHE A 25 -8.61 2.37 16.79
CA PHE A 25 -8.74 1.49 15.63
C PHE A 25 -9.85 1.98 14.69
N LEU A 26 -11.04 2.30 15.21
CA LEU A 26 -12.15 2.83 14.41
C LEU A 26 -11.80 4.13 13.67
N LEU A 27 -10.78 4.85 14.13
CA LEU A 27 -10.33 6.10 13.52
C LEU A 27 -9.20 5.88 12.50
N ILE A 28 -8.19 5.06 12.84
CA ILE A 28 -7.04 4.82 11.97
C ILE A 28 -7.38 3.84 10.84
N PHE A 29 -8.22 2.85 11.09
CA PHE A 29 -8.59 1.82 10.12
C PHE A 29 -9.17 2.37 8.81
N PRO A 30 -10.22 3.23 8.83
CA PRO A 30 -10.73 3.82 7.60
C PRO A 30 -9.71 4.78 6.97
N PHE A 31 -8.89 5.48 7.76
CA PHE A 31 -7.89 6.41 7.22
C PHE A 31 -6.81 5.69 6.41
N ILE A 32 -6.25 4.59 6.94
CA ILE A 32 -5.26 3.81 6.18
C ILE A 32 -5.92 3.08 5.00
N GLY A 33 -7.17 2.63 5.14
CA GLY A 33 -7.95 2.10 4.02
C GLY A 33 -8.08 3.09 2.88
N LEU A 34 -8.46 4.34 3.16
CA LEU A 34 -8.56 5.42 2.17
C LEU A 34 -7.21 5.71 1.48
N LEU A 35 -6.10 5.70 2.21
CA LEU A 35 -4.77 5.85 1.61
C LEU A 35 -4.44 4.70 0.66
N THR A 36 -4.75 3.47 1.07
CA THR A 36 -4.49 2.25 0.30
C THR A 36 -5.34 2.21 -0.96
N VAL A 37 -6.62 2.59 -0.87
CA VAL A 37 -7.54 2.75 -2.02
C VAL A 37 -7.12 3.90 -2.93
N LEU A 38 -6.75 5.07 -2.39
CA LEU A 38 -6.32 6.21 -3.20
C LEU A 38 -5.16 5.84 -4.12
N TYR A 39 -4.17 5.13 -3.59
CA TYR A 39 -2.97 4.78 -4.34
C TYR A 39 -3.10 3.49 -5.15
N GLY A 40 -3.82 2.48 -4.63
CA GLY A 40 -3.99 1.18 -5.27
C GLY A 40 -5.10 1.12 -6.33
N GLU A 41 -6.21 1.83 -6.13
CA GLU A 41 -7.42 1.73 -6.96
C GLU A 41 -7.70 3.00 -7.75
N VAL A 42 -7.66 4.16 -7.06
CA VAL A 42 -8.08 5.41 -7.69
C VAL A 42 -7.10 5.82 -8.78
N TRP A 43 -5.79 5.62 -8.61
CA TRP A 43 -4.79 5.91 -9.64
C TRP A 43 -4.78 4.96 -10.83
N THR A 44 -5.38 3.78 -10.74
CA THR A 44 -5.65 2.88 -11.87
C THR A 44 -7.03 3.08 -12.49
N ALA A 45 -7.81 4.05 -11.98
CA ALA A 45 -9.20 4.26 -12.35
C ALA A 45 -10.08 3.00 -12.26
N SER A 46 -9.70 2.02 -11.43
CA SER A 46 -10.45 0.76 -11.27
C SER A 46 -11.75 0.93 -10.47
N SER A 47 -11.86 2.04 -9.73
CA SER A 47 -13.02 2.39 -8.91
C SER A 47 -13.55 3.80 -9.21
N MET A 48 -13.83 4.11 -10.47
CA MET A 48 -14.38 5.41 -10.87
C MET A 48 -15.82 5.63 -10.37
N LEU A 49 -16.14 6.87 -9.97
CA LEU A 49 -17.51 7.31 -9.63
C LEU A 49 -18.25 6.45 -8.60
N TRP A 50 -17.53 5.75 -7.72
CA TRP A 50 -18.12 4.89 -6.69
C TRP A 50 -19.13 5.62 -5.78
N PHE A 51 -19.06 6.95 -5.72
CA PHE A 51 -19.92 7.83 -4.94
C PHE A 51 -21.21 8.29 -5.66
N LEU A 52 -21.41 7.93 -6.95
CA LEU A 52 -22.62 8.31 -7.71
C LEU A 52 -23.66 7.20 -7.81
N ASP A 53 -23.24 5.94 -7.78
CA ASP A 53 -24.17 4.82 -7.79
C ASP A 53 -24.62 4.53 -6.34
N PRO A 54 -25.91 4.70 -5.99
CA PRO A 54 -26.39 4.48 -4.63
C PRO A 54 -26.11 3.07 -4.09
N SER A 55 -26.05 2.06 -4.97
CA SER A 55 -25.70 0.69 -4.59
C SER A 55 -24.22 0.58 -4.22
N ILE A 56 -23.35 1.30 -4.93
CA ILE A 56 -21.90 1.33 -4.69
C ILE A 56 -21.51 2.30 -3.56
N VAL A 57 -22.26 3.39 -3.35
CA VAL A 57 -22.01 4.37 -2.27
C VAL A 57 -22.01 3.72 -0.90
N ILE A 58 -22.83 2.69 -0.70
CA ILE A 58 -22.89 1.92 0.55
C ILE A 58 -21.90 0.77 0.50
N VAL A 59 -21.84 0.03 -0.62
CA VAL A 59 -20.98 -1.16 -0.74
C VAL A 59 -19.50 -0.76 -0.68
N PHE A 60 -19.06 0.24 -1.42
CA PHE A 60 -17.66 0.63 -1.54
C PHE A 60 -17.00 0.99 -0.19
N PRO A 61 -17.58 1.86 0.66
CA PRO A 61 -17.02 2.13 1.98
C PRO A 61 -17.10 0.94 2.96
N LEU A 62 -17.99 -0.03 2.71
CA LEU A 62 -18.18 -1.21 3.57
C LEU A 62 -17.38 -2.43 3.12
N THR A 63 -17.00 -2.52 1.85
CA THR A 63 -16.26 -3.64 1.27
C THR A 63 -14.85 -3.23 0.87
N VAL A 64 -14.70 -2.31 -0.08
CA VAL A 64 -13.39 -1.96 -0.67
C VAL A 64 -12.46 -1.30 0.35
N ILE A 65 -12.94 -0.27 1.08
CA ILE A 65 -12.09 0.40 2.09
C ILE A 65 -11.66 -0.59 3.20
N PRO A 66 -12.57 -1.39 3.82
CA PRO A 66 -12.18 -2.37 4.82
C PRO A 66 -11.31 -3.50 4.28
N PHE A 67 -11.54 -3.95 3.04
CA PHE A 67 -10.71 -4.93 2.36
C PHE A 67 -9.28 -4.43 2.23
N TYR A 68 -9.09 -3.28 1.59
CA TYR A 68 -7.77 -2.68 1.37
C TYR A 68 -7.06 -2.35 2.70
N ALA A 69 -7.79 -1.82 3.69
CA ALA A 69 -7.26 -1.63 5.03
C ALA A 69 -6.79 -2.95 5.64
N ALA A 70 -7.62 -3.99 5.63
CA ALA A 70 -7.31 -5.28 6.22
C ALA A 70 -6.07 -5.94 5.62
N HIS A 71 -5.88 -5.83 4.30
CA HIS A 71 -4.68 -6.32 3.63
C HIS A 71 -3.42 -5.64 4.13
N LEU A 72 -3.43 -4.31 4.12
CA LEU A 72 -2.29 -3.53 4.60
C LEU A 72 -2.01 -3.88 6.07
N TYR A 73 -3.03 -3.88 6.92
CA TYR A 73 -2.86 -4.27 8.32
C TYR A 73 -2.28 -5.67 8.46
N PHE A 74 -2.75 -6.64 7.67
CA PHE A 74 -2.36 -8.04 7.80
C PHE A 74 -0.86 -8.20 7.49
N TYR A 75 -0.43 -7.74 6.32
CA TYR A 75 0.96 -7.84 5.89
C TYR A 75 1.89 -6.93 6.69
N PHE A 76 1.46 -5.73 7.06
CA PHE A 76 2.23 -4.84 7.92
C PHE A 76 2.45 -5.45 9.31
N ASN A 77 1.41 -6.05 9.89
CA ASN A 77 1.52 -6.69 11.19
C ASN A 77 2.41 -7.94 11.16
N LEU A 78 2.37 -8.73 10.08
CA LEU A 78 3.33 -9.81 9.86
C LEU A 78 4.75 -9.27 9.76
N ALA A 79 4.98 -8.20 9.01
CA ALA A 79 6.29 -7.53 8.92
C ALA A 79 6.79 -7.08 10.29
N VAL A 80 5.95 -6.44 11.10
CA VAL A 80 6.32 -6.00 12.46
C VAL A 80 6.60 -7.18 13.40
N ARG A 81 5.75 -8.22 13.41
CA ARG A 81 5.95 -9.39 14.30
C ARG A 81 7.17 -10.22 13.92
N THR A 82 7.47 -10.31 12.63
CA THR A 82 8.66 -10.99 12.12
C THR A 82 9.90 -10.09 12.13
N ARG A 83 9.76 -8.82 12.58
CA ARG A 83 10.82 -7.80 12.62
C ARG A 83 11.47 -7.58 11.25
N ARG A 84 10.67 -7.56 10.19
CA ARG A 84 11.11 -7.40 8.79
C ARG A 84 10.45 -6.18 8.18
N THR A 85 10.78 -5.00 8.71
CA THR A 85 10.10 -3.73 8.40
C THR A 85 10.91 -2.79 7.51
N SER A 86 12.11 -3.17 7.03
CA SER A 86 12.82 -2.31 6.07
C SER A 86 12.04 -2.22 4.75
N ILE A 87 12.23 -1.13 3.97
CA ILE A 87 11.55 -0.95 2.68
C ILE A 87 11.72 -2.16 1.73
N PRO A 88 12.91 -2.78 1.59
CA PRO A 88 13.08 -4.02 0.83
C PRO A 88 12.25 -5.19 1.34
N GLN A 89 12.13 -5.35 2.66
CA GLN A 89 11.32 -6.41 3.26
C GLN A 89 9.82 -6.12 3.13
N LEU A 90 9.40 -4.88 3.31
CA LEU A 90 8.01 -4.45 3.08
C LEU A 90 7.61 -4.66 1.62
N TYR A 91 8.52 -4.52 0.68
CA TYR A 91 8.25 -4.82 -0.72
C TYR A 91 7.94 -6.31 -0.94
N LEU A 92 8.64 -7.22 -0.27
CA LEU A 92 8.31 -8.67 -0.31
C LEU A 92 6.96 -8.96 0.35
N TRP A 93 6.63 -8.30 1.47
CA TRP A 93 5.31 -8.40 2.09
C TRP A 93 4.21 -7.84 1.18
N GLY A 94 4.46 -6.74 0.49
CA GLY A 94 3.56 -6.18 -0.51
C GLY A 94 3.45 -7.03 -1.78
N THR A 95 4.45 -7.87 -2.07
CA THR A 95 4.35 -8.89 -3.14
C THR A 95 3.36 -9.98 -2.73
N LEU A 96 3.33 -10.38 -1.45
CA LEU A 96 2.30 -11.29 -0.94
C LEU A 96 0.91 -10.64 -0.95
N PHE A 97 0.81 -9.33 -0.70
CA PHE A 97 -0.42 -8.57 -0.93
C PHE A 97 -0.91 -8.76 -2.36
N GLY A 98 -0.08 -8.45 -3.36
CA GLY A 98 -0.45 -8.63 -4.76
C GLY A 98 -0.81 -10.08 -5.10
N LEU A 99 -0.07 -11.07 -4.57
CA LEU A 99 -0.39 -12.49 -4.75
C LEU A 99 -1.72 -12.92 -4.13
N TYR A 100 -2.19 -12.21 -3.10
CA TYR A 100 -3.49 -12.48 -2.49
C TYR A 100 -4.61 -11.89 -3.33
N GLU A 101 -4.46 -10.65 -3.78
CA GLU A 101 -5.52 -9.97 -4.52
C GLU A 101 -5.67 -10.50 -5.94
N ALA A 102 -4.57 -10.78 -6.64
CA ALA A 102 -4.59 -11.20 -8.03
C ALA A 102 -5.50 -12.43 -8.31
N PRO A 103 -5.43 -13.53 -7.53
CA PRO A 103 -6.35 -14.66 -7.69
C PRO A 103 -7.80 -14.33 -7.31
N ILE A 104 -8.03 -13.46 -6.33
CA ILE A 104 -9.37 -13.11 -5.84
C ILE A 104 -10.12 -12.22 -6.82
N THR A 105 -9.43 -11.30 -7.49
CA THR A 105 -9.99 -10.47 -8.57
C THR A 105 -10.02 -11.21 -9.91
N LYS A 106 -9.36 -12.37 -10.01
CA LYS A 106 -9.26 -13.22 -11.21
C LYS A 106 -8.65 -12.51 -12.42
N VAL A 107 -8.04 -11.34 -12.22
CA VAL A 107 -7.41 -10.56 -13.29
C VAL A 107 -6.26 -11.33 -13.96
N ILE A 108 -5.53 -12.13 -13.19
CA ILE A 108 -4.46 -13.00 -13.71
C ILE A 108 -4.96 -14.23 -14.48
N TRP A 109 -6.28 -14.48 -14.48
CA TRP A 109 -6.89 -15.58 -15.23
C TRP A 109 -7.60 -15.09 -16.50
N GLY A 110 -8.25 -13.92 -16.45
CA GLY A 110 -9.07 -13.39 -17.54
C GLY A 110 -8.47 -12.28 -18.40
N SER A 111 -7.39 -11.60 -17.97
CA SER A 111 -6.83 -10.38 -18.57
C SER A 111 -7.80 -9.20 -18.62
N VAL A 112 -7.38 -8.03 -18.12
CA VAL A 112 -8.21 -6.80 -18.20
C VAL A 112 -8.29 -6.25 -19.63
N ILE A 113 -7.29 -6.55 -20.46
CA ILE A 113 -7.17 -6.04 -21.85
C ILE A 113 -7.88 -6.98 -22.85
N GLY A 114 -8.57 -8.01 -22.36
CA GLY A 114 -9.25 -9.02 -23.17
C GLY A 114 -8.35 -10.20 -23.53
N GLU A 115 -8.98 -11.33 -23.89
CA GLU A 115 -8.32 -12.63 -24.10
C GLU A 115 -7.36 -12.63 -25.32
N SER A 116 -7.62 -11.82 -26.35
CA SER A 116 -6.90 -11.86 -27.62
C SER A 116 -5.51 -11.19 -27.62
N GLY A 117 -5.14 -10.48 -26.55
CA GLY A 117 -3.88 -9.73 -26.44
C GLY A 117 -2.99 -10.13 -25.25
N ALA A 118 -3.45 -11.07 -24.42
CA ALA A 118 -2.77 -11.47 -23.21
C ALA A 118 -1.66 -12.51 -23.46
N ILE A 119 -0.49 -12.29 -22.87
CA ILE A 119 0.55 -13.32 -22.83
C ILE A 119 0.21 -14.27 -21.68
N VAL A 120 -0.28 -15.47 -22.00
CA VAL A 120 -0.65 -16.49 -21.02
C VAL A 120 0.44 -17.56 -20.95
N ILE A 121 0.95 -17.82 -19.75
CA ILE A 121 1.96 -18.87 -19.49
C ILE A 121 1.44 -19.73 -18.34
N GLY A 122 1.26 -21.03 -18.58
CA GLY A 122 0.77 -21.97 -17.56
C GLY A 122 -0.63 -21.62 -17.02
N GLY A 123 -1.46 -20.96 -17.83
CA GLY A 123 -2.79 -20.49 -17.43
C GLY A 123 -2.79 -19.16 -16.65
N ILE A 124 -1.64 -18.49 -16.50
CA ILE A 124 -1.51 -17.17 -15.86
C ILE A 124 -1.25 -16.11 -16.93
N VAL A 125 -2.03 -15.03 -16.92
CA VAL A 125 -1.75 -13.81 -17.70
C VAL A 125 -0.52 -13.13 -17.09
N ILE A 126 0.65 -13.34 -17.71
CA ILE A 126 1.93 -13.00 -17.10
C ILE A 126 2.14 -11.49 -16.99
N SER A 127 1.60 -10.70 -17.92
CA SER A 127 1.68 -9.24 -17.88
C SER A 127 0.97 -8.68 -16.65
N GLU A 128 -0.25 -9.14 -16.40
CA GLU A 128 -1.04 -8.75 -15.23
C GLU A 128 -0.39 -9.24 -13.94
N TYR A 129 0.12 -10.48 -13.95
CA TYR A 129 0.85 -11.02 -12.81
C TYR A 129 2.07 -10.16 -12.47
N ILE A 130 2.95 -9.88 -13.45
CA ILE A 130 4.16 -9.07 -13.22
C ILE A 130 3.79 -7.66 -12.74
N MET A 131 2.84 -7.01 -13.41
CA MET A 131 2.43 -5.66 -13.07
C MET A 131 1.80 -5.60 -11.68
N LEU A 132 0.81 -6.44 -11.38
CA LEU A 132 0.08 -6.39 -10.11
C LEU A 132 0.94 -6.89 -8.95
N VAL A 133 1.62 -8.03 -9.11
CA VAL A 133 2.32 -8.72 -8.02
C VAL A 133 3.68 -8.10 -7.72
N PHE A 134 4.45 -7.71 -8.75
CA PHE A 134 5.81 -7.18 -8.55
C PHE A 134 5.92 -5.66 -8.59
N PHE A 135 4.88 -4.94 -9.02
CA PHE A 135 4.98 -3.49 -9.12
C PHE A 135 3.85 -2.76 -8.39
N TRP A 136 2.61 -2.95 -8.83
CA TRP A 136 1.48 -2.14 -8.40
C TRP A 136 1.18 -2.31 -6.91
N HIS A 137 0.82 -3.50 -6.46
CA HIS A 137 0.46 -3.71 -5.05
C HIS A 137 1.62 -3.48 -4.08
N PRO A 138 2.86 -3.96 -4.33
CA PRO A 138 3.97 -3.70 -3.42
C PRO A 138 4.26 -2.20 -3.22
N ILE A 139 4.22 -1.42 -4.30
CA ILE A 139 4.63 -0.02 -4.27
C ILE A 139 3.45 0.89 -3.92
N PHE A 140 2.35 0.78 -4.66
CA PHE A 140 1.20 1.68 -4.60
C PHE A 140 0.16 1.27 -3.55
N SER A 141 -0.16 -0.01 -3.43
CA SER A 141 -1.17 -0.46 -2.45
C SER A 141 -0.56 -0.75 -1.08
N PHE A 142 0.76 -0.91 -0.93
CA PHE A 142 1.36 -1.28 0.34
C PHE A 142 2.38 -0.27 0.89
N ILE A 143 3.53 -0.08 0.23
CA ILE A 143 4.60 0.79 0.76
C ILE A 143 4.18 2.27 0.77
N THR A 144 3.61 2.77 -0.32
CA THR A 144 3.25 4.19 -0.46
C THR A 144 2.24 4.64 0.60
N PRO A 145 1.13 3.91 0.86
CA PRO A 145 0.20 4.23 1.94
C PRO A 145 0.87 4.26 3.32
N ILE A 146 1.81 3.35 3.62
CA ILE A 146 2.57 3.35 4.87
C ILE A 146 3.44 4.61 4.98
N LEU A 147 4.21 4.94 3.94
CA LEU A 147 5.09 6.12 3.94
C LEU A 147 4.29 7.42 4.04
N VAL A 148 3.15 7.50 3.35
CA VAL A 148 2.26 8.67 3.41
C VAL A 148 1.61 8.78 4.79
N PHE A 149 1.19 7.66 5.38
CA PHE A 149 0.73 7.63 6.77
C PHE A 149 1.81 8.14 7.75
N GLU A 150 3.07 7.75 7.56
CA GLU A 150 4.20 8.24 8.34
C GLU A 150 4.45 9.75 8.17
N ILE A 151 4.25 10.30 6.96
CA ILE A 151 4.27 11.75 6.73
C ILE A 151 3.19 12.44 7.57
N PHE A 152 1.96 11.92 7.57
CA PHE A 152 0.88 12.47 8.41
C PHE A 152 1.19 12.36 9.90
N ALA A 153 1.79 11.25 10.34
CA ALA A 153 2.21 11.03 11.72
C ALA A 153 3.26 12.07 12.16
N LEU A 154 4.32 12.27 11.37
CA LEU A 154 5.36 13.26 11.64
C LEU A 154 4.82 14.69 11.72
N ASN A 155 3.89 15.05 10.83
CA ASN A 155 3.29 16.40 10.82
C ASN A 155 2.26 16.62 11.95
N SER A 156 1.86 15.56 12.66
CA SER A 156 1.00 15.64 13.85
C SER A 156 1.77 15.48 15.17
N ALA A 157 3.02 15.02 15.09
CA ALA A 157 3.87 14.72 16.22
C ALA A 157 4.46 15.98 16.86
N LYS A 158 4.79 15.88 18.15
CA LYS A 158 5.71 16.83 18.80
C LYS A 158 7.15 16.37 18.55
N ASN A 159 8.10 17.30 18.56
CA ASN A 159 9.50 17.05 18.16
C ASN A 159 10.22 15.90 18.89
N ASP A 160 9.72 15.46 20.05
CA ASP A 160 10.31 14.36 20.84
C ASP A 160 9.55 13.02 20.71
N SER A 161 8.60 12.92 19.77
CA SER A 161 7.76 11.73 19.63
C SER A 161 8.36 10.72 18.66
N GLU A 162 8.59 9.48 19.13
CA GLU A 162 8.99 8.37 18.27
C GLU A 162 7.79 7.89 17.43
N VAL A 163 7.77 8.24 16.14
CA VAL A 163 6.58 8.07 15.29
C VAL A 163 6.76 7.27 14.02
N VAL A 164 7.99 7.10 13.51
CA VAL A 164 8.29 6.41 12.25
C VAL A 164 9.43 5.42 12.41
N PHE A 165 9.53 4.42 11.52
CA PHE A 165 10.66 3.49 11.56
C PHE A 165 11.96 4.15 11.06
N SER A 166 13.07 3.90 11.76
CA SER A 166 14.39 4.42 11.39
C SER A 166 14.81 4.05 9.96
N ASN A 167 14.41 2.87 9.48
CA ASN A 167 14.76 2.38 8.16
C ASN A 167 13.98 3.06 7.02
N HIS A 168 12.95 3.85 7.36
CA HIS A 168 12.12 4.59 6.39
C HIS A 168 12.59 6.02 6.17
N ILE A 169 13.44 6.58 7.04
CA ILE A 169 13.89 7.98 7.00
C ILE A 169 14.38 8.39 5.60
N SER A 170 15.08 7.50 4.90
CA SER A 170 15.62 7.83 3.57
C SER A 170 14.56 8.16 2.52
N PHE A 171 13.30 7.75 2.71
CA PHE A 171 12.16 8.11 1.87
C PHE A 171 11.29 9.23 2.48
N LEU A 172 11.44 9.48 3.77
CA LEU A 172 10.73 10.53 4.49
C LEU A 172 11.51 11.84 4.57
N ASN A 173 12.82 11.83 4.31
CA ASN A 173 13.66 13.01 4.40
C ASN A 173 13.55 13.89 3.14
N ILE A 174 13.32 15.20 3.30
CA ILE A 174 13.13 16.14 2.20
C ILE A 174 14.40 16.32 1.34
N SER A 175 15.59 16.22 1.92
CA SER A 175 16.85 16.40 1.18
C SER A 175 17.26 15.13 0.42
N SER A 176 16.68 13.99 0.76
CA SER A 176 17.02 12.70 0.16
C SER A 176 16.56 12.62 -1.29
N THR A 177 17.50 12.25 -2.17
CA THR A 177 17.23 11.95 -3.58
C THR A 177 16.19 10.82 -3.72
N LYS A 178 16.18 9.84 -2.80
CA LYS A 178 15.21 8.73 -2.83
C LYS A 178 13.77 9.22 -2.66
N SER A 179 13.53 10.14 -1.72
CA SER A 179 12.22 10.74 -1.50
C SER A 179 11.73 11.51 -2.73
N LYS A 180 12.63 12.27 -3.37
CA LYS A 180 12.33 13.04 -4.59
C LYS A 180 12.00 12.13 -5.77
N ILE A 181 12.83 11.11 -6.01
CA ILE A 181 12.61 10.11 -7.08
C ILE A 181 11.30 9.35 -6.83
N TRP A 182 11.03 8.95 -5.60
CA TRP A 182 9.79 8.25 -5.25
C TRP A 182 8.56 9.13 -5.53
N LEU A 183 8.49 10.37 -5.00
CA LEU A 183 7.37 11.27 -5.26
C LEU A 183 7.20 11.59 -6.75
N LEU A 184 8.30 11.83 -7.48
CA LEU A 184 8.25 12.07 -8.92
C LEU A 184 7.74 10.84 -9.68
N GLY A 185 8.23 9.65 -9.32
CA GLY A 185 7.79 8.39 -9.89
C GLY A 185 6.29 8.16 -9.66
N LEU A 186 5.80 8.38 -8.45
CA LEU A 186 4.37 8.31 -8.14
C LEU A 186 3.55 9.29 -8.99
N THR A 187 4.02 10.55 -9.14
CA THR A 187 3.34 11.56 -9.97
C THR A 187 3.22 11.11 -11.42
N ILE A 188 4.33 10.67 -12.04
CA ILE A 188 4.37 10.29 -13.45
C ILE A 188 3.57 9.01 -13.69
N VAL A 189 3.82 7.97 -12.90
CA VAL A 189 3.15 6.68 -13.06
C VAL A 189 1.67 6.80 -12.75
N GLY A 190 1.29 7.42 -11.64
CA GLY A 190 -0.11 7.57 -11.25
C GLY A 190 -0.93 8.41 -12.24
N SER A 191 -0.36 9.50 -12.78
CA SER A 191 -1.07 10.32 -13.79
C SER A 191 -1.25 9.59 -15.13
N LEU A 192 -0.24 8.86 -15.61
CA LEU A 192 -0.33 8.10 -16.86
C LEU A 192 -1.25 6.89 -16.72
N PHE A 193 -1.21 6.15 -15.62
CA PHE A 193 -2.11 5.02 -15.39
C PHE A 193 -3.56 5.48 -15.29
N LEU A 194 -3.84 6.56 -14.54
CA LEU A 194 -5.20 7.08 -14.43
C LEU A 194 -5.76 7.41 -15.81
N ILE A 195 -5.03 8.20 -16.62
CA ILE A 195 -5.50 8.62 -17.93
C ILE A 195 -5.53 7.47 -18.94
N GLY A 196 -4.53 6.60 -18.94
CA GLY A 196 -4.43 5.48 -19.88
C GLY A 196 -5.56 4.47 -19.70
N THR A 197 -5.93 4.18 -18.45
CA THR A 197 -7.04 3.27 -18.12
C THR A 197 -8.41 3.92 -18.26
N SER A 198 -8.53 5.23 -18.06
CA SER A 198 -9.81 5.96 -18.10
C SER A 198 -9.98 6.85 -19.33
N ALA A 199 -9.31 6.57 -20.46
CA ALA A 199 -9.20 7.53 -21.57
C ALA A 199 -10.54 8.14 -22.03
N THR A 200 -11.61 7.34 -22.08
CA THR A 200 -12.96 7.78 -22.46
C THR A 200 -13.74 8.50 -21.35
N MET A 201 -13.28 8.40 -20.10
CA MET A 201 -13.92 8.92 -18.89
C MET A 201 -12.96 9.75 -18.02
N ALA A 202 -11.96 10.38 -18.63
CA ALA A 202 -10.86 11.02 -17.91
C ALA A 202 -11.31 12.13 -16.92
N ILE A 203 -12.37 12.87 -17.26
CA ILE A 203 -12.96 13.87 -16.35
C ILE A 203 -13.51 13.20 -15.09
N PHE A 204 -14.19 12.06 -15.23
CA PHE A 204 -14.74 11.32 -14.10
C PHE A 204 -13.66 10.70 -13.23
N ALA A 205 -12.58 10.21 -13.83
CA ALA A 205 -11.40 9.76 -13.10
C ALA A 205 -10.75 10.89 -12.30
N LEU A 206 -10.63 12.09 -12.87
CA LEU A 206 -10.14 13.28 -12.17
C LEU A 206 -11.04 13.69 -11.00
N ILE A 207 -12.37 13.70 -11.20
CA ILE A 207 -13.33 14.00 -10.11
C ILE A 207 -13.19 12.96 -8.99
N THR A 208 -13.08 11.67 -9.34
CA THR A 208 -12.88 10.59 -8.38
C THR A 208 -11.60 10.78 -7.58
N LEU A 209 -10.50 11.16 -8.23
CA LEU A 209 -9.23 11.49 -7.56
C LEU A 209 -9.39 12.65 -6.57
N LEU A 210 -10.02 13.75 -6.99
CA LEU A 210 -10.24 14.93 -6.14
C LEU A 210 -11.07 14.60 -4.89
N ILE A 211 -12.13 13.79 -5.06
CA ILE A 211 -12.97 13.36 -3.94
C ILE A 211 -12.19 12.48 -2.97
N ASN A 212 -11.41 11.52 -3.46
CA ASN A 212 -10.63 10.63 -2.58
C ASN A 212 -9.51 11.38 -1.84
N ILE A 213 -8.83 12.34 -2.50
CA ILE A 213 -7.88 13.24 -1.82
C ILE A 213 -8.59 14.05 -0.73
N SER A 214 -9.78 14.58 -1.03
CA SER A 214 -10.58 15.34 -0.06
C SER A 214 -11.00 14.49 1.13
N LEU A 215 -11.40 13.22 0.91
CA LEU A 215 -11.73 12.27 1.96
C LEU A 215 -10.52 11.91 2.82
N VAL A 216 -9.36 11.63 2.21
CA VAL A 216 -8.10 11.42 2.96
C VAL A 216 -7.79 12.62 3.85
N MET A 217 -7.89 13.83 3.32
CA MET A 217 -7.64 15.05 4.09
C MET A 217 -8.67 15.26 5.21
N LEU A 218 -9.94 15.01 4.96
CA LEU A 218 -11.00 15.06 5.97
C LEU A 218 -10.70 14.08 7.11
N PHE A 219 -10.41 12.82 6.80
CA PHE A 219 -10.06 11.81 7.80
C PHE A 219 -8.79 12.18 8.55
N TYR A 220 -7.77 12.72 7.88
CA TYR A 220 -6.59 13.23 8.56
C TYR A 220 -6.92 14.33 9.57
N LEU A 221 -7.78 15.29 9.22
CA LEU A 221 -8.20 16.36 10.13
C LEU A 221 -8.98 15.80 11.34
N ILE A 222 -9.84 14.81 11.11
CA ILE A 222 -10.56 14.10 12.18
C ILE A 222 -9.56 13.36 13.08
N VAL A 223 -8.60 12.62 12.51
CA VAL A 223 -7.53 11.94 13.24
C VAL A 223 -6.74 12.94 14.07
N ARG A 224 -6.26 14.02 13.47
CA ARG A 224 -5.48 15.06 14.15
C ARG A 224 -6.23 15.69 15.33
N LYS A 225 -7.56 15.85 15.23
CA LYS A 225 -8.40 16.46 16.26
C LYS A 225 -8.75 15.46 17.39
N ILE A 226 -9.13 14.24 17.04
CA ILE A 226 -9.68 13.25 17.99
C ILE A 226 -8.57 12.42 18.63
N TYR A 227 -7.53 12.06 17.89
CA TYR A 227 -6.50 11.14 18.35
C TYR A 227 -5.76 11.62 19.62
N PRO A 228 -5.41 12.92 19.77
CA PRO A 228 -4.80 13.44 21.00
C PRO A 228 -5.68 13.29 22.26
N LEU A 229 -6.99 13.10 22.11
CA LEU A 229 -7.91 12.86 23.23
C LEU A 229 -7.72 11.47 23.84
N PHE A 230 -7.06 10.56 23.13
CA PHE A 230 -6.70 9.24 23.64
C PHE A 230 -5.43 9.33 24.50
N LYS A 231 -5.61 9.55 25.81
CA LYS A 231 -4.51 9.66 26.79
C LYS A 231 -3.47 8.55 26.60
N GLY A 232 -2.19 8.96 26.53
CA GLY A 232 -1.04 8.06 26.45
C GLY A 232 -0.80 7.43 25.08
N ARG A 233 -1.40 7.96 24.00
CA ARG A 233 -1.16 7.48 22.63
C ARG A 233 -0.59 8.57 21.74
N THR A 234 0.41 8.20 20.96
CA THR A 234 0.97 9.02 19.88
C THR A 234 0.47 8.51 18.54
N PHE A 235 0.17 9.44 17.63
CA PHE A 235 -0.18 9.09 16.26
C PHE A 235 1.12 8.74 15.53
N SER A 236 1.36 7.44 15.35
CA SER A 236 2.62 6.86 14.88
C SER A 236 2.38 5.65 13.99
N VAL A 237 3.37 5.22 13.22
CA VAL A 237 3.31 3.96 12.48
C VAL A 237 3.07 2.75 13.40
N GLY A 238 3.51 2.84 14.66
CA GLY A 238 3.23 1.85 15.69
C GLY A 238 1.74 1.68 16.01
N SER A 239 0.92 2.71 15.75
CA SER A 239 -0.54 2.64 15.93
C SER A 239 -1.23 1.68 14.96
N LEU A 240 -0.53 1.26 13.89
CA LEU A 240 -1.02 0.23 12.96
C LEU A 240 -0.81 -1.21 13.50
N LYS A 241 -0.09 -1.38 14.61
CA LYS A 241 0.17 -2.69 15.22
C LYS A 241 -1.04 -3.18 16.01
N PHE A 242 -1.50 -4.38 15.71
CA PHE A 242 -2.49 -5.11 16.49
C PHE A 242 -1.88 -5.95 17.61
N THR A 243 -2.67 -6.07 18.67
CA THR A 243 -2.51 -7.12 19.68
C THR A 243 -2.75 -8.49 19.05
N ASN A 244 -2.31 -9.57 19.72
CA ASN A 244 -2.49 -10.94 19.20
C ASN A 244 -3.96 -11.26 18.92
N ARG A 245 -4.88 -10.85 19.79
CA ARG A 245 -6.33 -11.06 19.59
C ARG A 245 -6.85 -10.28 18.38
N GLY A 246 -6.47 -9.01 18.24
CA GLY A 246 -6.87 -8.19 17.09
C GLY A 246 -6.35 -8.76 15.77
N PHE A 247 -5.13 -9.32 15.78
CA PHE A 247 -4.58 -9.97 14.61
C PHE A 247 -5.25 -11.30 14.27
N ILE A 248 -5.61 -12.12 15.26
CA ILE A 248 -6.40 -13.34 14.99
C ILE A 248 -7.73 -12.97 14.33
N LEU A 249 -8.42 -11.95 14.84
CA LEU A 249 -9.66 -11.45 14.22
C LEU A 249 -9.43 -10.96 12.79
N LEU A 250 -8.32 -10.26 12.55
CA LEU A 250 -7.93 -9.85 11.20
C LEU A 250 -7.67 -11.04 10.28
N CYS A 251 -6.98 -12.09 10.74
CA CYS A 251 -6.76 -13.31 9.96
C CYS A 251 -8.09 -13.98 9.59
N LEU A 252 -9.02 -14.07 10.55
CA LEU A 252 -10.35 -14.64 10.31
C LEU A 252 -11.14 -13.79 9.31
N PHE A 253 -11.07 -12.47 9.42
CA PHE A 253 -11.70 -11.54 8.49
C PHE A 253 -11.13 -11.67 7.07
N MET A 254 -9.80 -11.71 6.93
CA MET A 254 -9.14 -11.94 5.64
C MET A 254 -9.55 -13.28 5.04
N LEU A 255 -9.51 -14.37 5.81
CA LEU A 255 -9.95 -15.68 5.33
C LEU A 255 -11.42 -15.69 4.90
N PHE A 256 -12.29 -15.05 5.68
CA PHE A 256 -13.71 -14.93 5.37
C PHE A 256 -13.93 -14.20 4.03
N ILE A 257 -13.28 -13.05 3.84
CA ILE A 257 -13.40 -12.32 2.58
C ILE A 257 -12.80 -13.12 1.42
N TYR A 258 -11.64 -13.76 1.61
CA TYR A 258 -11.03 -14.62 0.58
C TYR A 258 -12.03 -15.65 0.07
N VAL A 259 -12.67 -16.38 0.98
CA VAL A 259 -13.63 -17.43 0.63
C VAL A 259 -14.84 -16.84 -0.09
N ILE A 260 -15.40 -15.74 0.41
CA ILE A 260 -16.57 -15.10 -0.21
C ILE A 260 -16.24 -14.60 -1.62
N ASP A 261 -15.19 -13.80 -1.76
CA ASP A 261 -14.84 -13.19 -3.03
C ASP A 261 -14.36 -14.24 -4.03
N TRP A 262 -13.73 -15.33 -3.57
CA TRP A 262 -13.37 -16.46 -4.43
C TRP A 262 -14.58 -16.98 -5.21
N PHE A 263 -15.73 -17.16 -4.57
CA PHE A 263 -16.94 -17.69 -5.21
C PHE A 263 -17.87 -16.63 -5.81
N LEU A 264 -17.88 -15.40 -5.29
CA LEU A 264 -18.82 -14.36 -5.73
C LEU A 264 -18.24 -13.45 -6.82
N PHE A 265 -16.94 -13.17 -6.79
CA PHE A 265 -16.32 -12.25 -7.73
C PHE A 265 -15.82 -13.00 -8.96
N SER A 266 -16.36 -12.69 -10.14
CA SER A 266 -15.96 -13.29 -11.42
C SER A 266 -15.74 -14.82 -11.40
N PRO A 267 -16.72 -15.62 -10.91
CA PRO A 267 -16.55 -17.07 -10.78
C PRO A 267 -16.26 -17.78 -12.11
N GLU A 268 -16.66 -17.18 -13.24
CA GLU A 268 -16.41 -17.68 -14.59
C GLU A 268 -14.92 -17.73 -14.97
N HIS A 269 -14.07 -16.96 -14.28
CA HIS A 269 -12.63 -16.90 -14.53
C HIS A 269 -11.82 -17.82 -13.59
N ILE A 270 -12.47 -18.64 -12.76
CA ILE A 270 -11.76 -19.59 -11.91
C ILE A 270 -11.15 -20.69 -12.79
N PRO A 271 -9.83 -20.94 -12.72
CA PRO A 271 -9.21 -21.96 -13.54
C PRO A 271 -9.69 -23.36 -13.15
N ILE A 272 -10.10 -24.14 -14.14
CA ILE A 272 -10.43 -25.56 -13.96
C ILE A 272 -9.15 -26.41 -13.87
N ASP A 273 -8.12 -26.03 -14.62
CA ASP A 273 -6.84 -26.74 -14.61
C ASP A 273 -6.04 -26.47 -13.33
N PRO A 274 -5.38 -27.48 -12.75
CA PRO A 274 -4.60 -27.31 -11.53
C PRO A 274 -3.29 -26.53 -11.74
N VAL A 275 -2.77 -26.48 -12.98
CA VAL A 275 -1.48 -25.85 -13.32
C VAL A 275 -1.39 -24.38 -12.88
N PRO A 276 -2.33 -23.48 -13.24
CA PRO A 276 -2.32 -22.09 -12.78
C PRO A 276 -2.34 -21.95 -11.25
N ILE A 277 -3.13 -22.78 -10.57
CA ILE A 277 -3.23 -22.79 -9.11
C ILE A 277 -1.88 -23.19 -8.48
N ILE A 278 -1.26 -24.25 -8.99
CA ILE A 278 0.06 -24.70 -8.55
C ILE A 278 1.10 -23.59 -8.77
N GLY A 279 1.04 -22.87 -9.90
CA GLY A 279 1.91 -21.73 -10.18
C GLY A 279 1.83 -20.65 -9.09
N ILE A 280 0.62 -20.29 -8.66
CA ILE A 280 0.42 -19.31 -7.58
C ILE A 280 0.91 -19.82 -6.24
N VAL A 281 0.66 -21.09 -5.91
CA VAL A 281 1.16 -21.71 -4.66
C VAL A 281 2.69 -21.71 -4.64
N VAL A 282 3.35 -22.07 -5.75
CA VAL A 282 4.82 -22.02 -5.87
C VAL A 282 5.33 -20.60 -5.67
N SER A 283 4.67 -19.60 -6.25
CA SER A 283 5.02 -18.20 -6.04
C SER A 283 4.90 -17.80 -4.57
N TYR A 284 3.83 -18.17 -3.87
CA TYR A 284 3.70 -17.95 -2.43
C TYR A 284 4.85 -18.57 -1.64
N CYS A 285 5.16 -19.85 -1.88
CA CYS A 285 6.26 -20.55 -1.22
C CYS A 285 7.60 -19.87 -1.47
N LEU A 286 7.86 -19.42 -2.71
CA LEU A 286 9.08 -18.71 -3.07
C LEU A 286 9.20 -17.39 -2.30
N ILE A 287 8.16 -16.54 -2.33
CA ILE A 287 8.20 -15.23 -1.66
C ILE A 287 8.32 -15.39 -0.14
N LEU A 288 7.57 -16.31 0.46
CA LEU A 288 7.67 -16.61 1.90
C LEU A 288 9.07 -17.09 2.26
N THR A 289 9.66 -18.00 1.47
CA THR A 289 11.04 -18.47 1.67
C THR A 289 12.01 -17.30 1.63
N LEU A 290 11.92 -16.43 0.63
CA LEU A 290 12.77 -15.24 0.51
C LEU A 290 12.63 -14.32 1.74
N ILE A 291 11.41 -14.06 2.21
CA ILE A 291 11.17 -13.27 3.43
C ILE A 291 11.86 -13.90 4.63
N PHE A 292 11.67 -15.21 4.86
CA PHE A 292 12.23 -15.89 6.03
C PHE A 292 13.76 -16.02 5.98
N LEU A 293 14.36 -16.07 4.79
CA LEU A 293 15.81 -16.03 4.61
C LEU A 293 16.44 -14.65 4.87
N THR A 294 15.66 -13.55 4.79
CA THR A 294 16.16 -12.23 5.20
C THR A 294 16.23 -12.13 6.73
N LYS A 295 17.27 -11.46 7.24
CA LYS A 295 17.46 -11.37 8.70
C LYS A 295 16.45 -10.40 9.33
N PRO A 296 15.94 -10.73 10.53
CA PRO A 296 15.15 -9.82 11.34
C PRO A 296 15.96 -8.57 11.75
N GLN A 297 15.29 -7.43 11.85
CA GLN A 297 15.83 -6.15 12.31
C GLN A 297 14.88 -5.56 13.34
N ASP A 298 15.39 -5.20 14.51
CA ASP A 298 14.55 -4.59 15.53
C ASP A 298 14.04 -3.22 15.05
N PRO A 299 12.71 -3.06 14.90
CA PRO A 299 12.16 -1.83 14.37
C PRO A 299 12.26 -0.73 15.44
N LYS A 300 13.24 0.17 15.30
CA LYS A 300 13.36 1.35 16.16
C LYS A 300 12.46 2.46 15.63
N LEU A 301 11.56 2.96 16.47
CA LEU A 301 10.79 4.16 16.19
C LEU A 301 11.62 5.39 16.55
N ILE A 302 11.57 6.42 15.71
CA ILE A 302 12.25 7.69 15.96
C ILE A 302 11.41 8.88 15.49
N TYR A 303 11.83 10.09 15.86
CA TYR A 303 11.42 11.32 15.20
C TYR A 303 12.41 11.67 14.08
N ALA A 304 11.91 12.17 12.94
CA ALA A 304 12.75 12.63 11.84
C ALA A 304 12.68 14.15 11.73
N GLU A 305 13.75 14.88 12.09
CA GLU A 305 13.74 16.35 12.10
C GLU A 305 13.52 16.95 10.70
N ASN A 306 14.30 16.50 9.70
CA ASN A 306 14.25 17.02 8.34
C ASN A 306 13.32 16.20 7.42
N HIS A 307 12.04 16.11 7.79
CA HIS A 307 11.08 15.26 7.08
C HIS A 307 10.24 16.00 6.04
N LEU A 308 9.60 15.22 5.16
CA LEU A 308 8.59 15.67 4.22
C LEU A 308 7.38 16.21 4.99
N LYS A 309 7.15 17.52 4.86
CA LYS A 309 5.95 18.19 5.37
C LYS A 309 4.73 17.92 4.48
N LEU A 310 3.51 18.10 5.00
CA LEU A 310 2.26 17.97 4.24
C LEU A 310 2.24 18.79 2.95
N LYS A 311 2.86 19.97 2.93
CA LYS A 311 2.95 20.80 1.71
C LYS A 311 3.58 20.06 0.52
N HIS A 312 4.52 19.14 0.76
CA HIS A 312 5.16 18.39 -0.32
C HIS A 312 4.21 17.32 -0.90
N LEU A 313 3.38 16.72 -0.04
CA LEU A 313 2.32 15.80 -0.47
C LEU A 313 1.28 16.54 -1.32
N PHE A 314 0.88 17.75 -0.90
CA PHE A 314 0.00 18.61 -1.69
C PHE A 314 0.62 19.01 -3.03
N ILE A 315 1.91 19.36 -3.07
CA ILE A 315 2.61 19.65 -4.33
C ILE A 315 2.58 18.42 -5.24
N HIS A 316 2.85 17.22 -4.72
CA HIS A 316 2.78 15.99 -5.49
C HIS A 316 1.37 15.75 -6.06
N TRP A 317 0.32 15.87 -5.25
CA TRP A 317 -1.06 15.70 -5.73
C TRP A 317 -1.45 16.76 -6.76
N PHE A 318 -1.07 18.03 -6.54
CA PHE A 318 -1.32 19.11 -7.48
C PHE A 318 -0.59 18.91 -8.80
N MET A 319 0.67 18.48 -8.77
CA MET A 319 1.42 18.11 -9.98
C MET A 319 0.78 16.94 -10.71
N THR A 320 0.29 15.93 -9.99
CA THR A 320 -0.42 14.79 -10.56
C THR A 320 -1.68 15.24 -11.30
N ILE A 321 -2.50 16.08 -10.67
CA ILE A 321 -3.69 16.69 -11.28
C ILE A 321 -3.31 17.53 -12.50
N GLY A 322 -2.26 18.34 -12.42
CA GLY A 322 -1.77 19.15 -13.53
C GLY A 322 -1.34 18.31 -14.73
N LEU A 323 -0.62 17.20 -14.50
CA LEU A 323 -0.25 16.25 -15.56
C LEU A 323 -1.47 15.54 -16.15
N ILE A 324 -2.44 15.15 -15.33
CA ILE A 324 -3.71 14.56 -15.80
C ILE A 324 -4.42 15.53 -16.75
N ILE A 325 -4.57 16.80 -16.37
CA ILE A 325 -5.20 17.84 -17.21
C ILE A 325 -4.40 18.03 -18.51
N LEU A 326 -3.07 18.03 -18.44
CA LEU A 326 -2.21 18.09 -19.62
C LEU A 326 -2.47 16.89 -20.54
N TYR A 327 -2.45 15.67 -20.01
CA TYR A 327 -2.64 14.44 -20.77
C TYR A 327 -4.04 14.31 -21.39
N ILE A 328 -5.08 14.81 -20.73
CA ILE A 328 -6.42 14.96 -21.34
C ILE A 328 -6.34 15.81 -22.61
N SER A 329 -5.56 16.90 -22.58
CA SER A 329 -5.39 17.81 -23.71
C SER A 329 -4.60 17.20 -24.88
N ILE A 330 -3.81 16.16 -24.63
CA ILE A 330 -2.98 15.45 -25.63
C ILE A 330 -3.25 13.93 -25.61
N LEU A 331 -4.51 13.53 -25.54
CA LEU A 331 -4.92 12.16 -25.24
C LEU A 331 -4.25 11.07 -26.10
N GLY A 332 -4.11 11.31 -27.41
CA GLY A 332 -3.43 10.36 -28.31
C GLY A 332 -1.97 10.08 -27.91
N ILE A 333 -1.23 11.13 -27.52
CA ILE A 333 0.14 10.99 -27.02
C ILE A 333 0.12 10.32 -25.64
N ALA A 334 -0.81 10.70 -24.77
CA ALA A 334 -0.92 10.13 -23.43
C ALA A 334 -1.15 8.61 -23.45
N ILE A 335 -1.98 8.12 -24.38
CA ILE A 335 -2.21 6.67 -24.56
C ILE A 335 -0.92 5.96 -25.00
N ILE A 336 -0.16 6.54 -25.94
CA ILE A 336 1.14 5.98 -26.36
C ILE A 336 2.11 5.94 -25.17
N LEU A 337 2.21 7.03 -24.41
CA LEU A 337 3.05 7.11 -23.22
C LEU A 337 2.62 6.09 -22.15
N PHE A 338 1.32 5.87 -21.97
CA PHE A 338 0.78 4.86 -21.07
C PHE A 338 1.24 3.45 -21.49
N PHE A 339 1.09 3.07 -22.77
CA PHE A 339 1.56 1.76 -23.23
C PHE A 339 3.08 1.62 -23.12
N LEU A 340 3.85 2.64 -23.46
CA LEU A 340 5.30 2.64 -23.28
C LEU A 340 5.67 2.44 -21.81
N LEU A 341 4.99 3.12 -20.89
CA LEU A 341 5.19 2.94 -19.46
C LEU A 341 4.77 1.54 -18.99
N TYR A 342 3.61 1.05 -19.44
CA TYR A 342 3.10 -0.28 -19.11
C TYR A 342 4.10 -1.38 -19.49
N PHE A 343 4.56 -1.39 -20.76
CA PHE A 343 5.58 -2.34 -21.20
C PHE A 343 6.92 -2.11 -20.52
N GLY A 344 7.29 -0.86 -20.25
CA GLY A 344 8.46 -0.51 -19.45
C GLY A 344 8.40 -1.12 -18.05
N ILE A 345 7.25 -1.10 -17.40
CA ILE A 345 7.01 -1.73 -16.09
C ILE A 345 7.12 -3.24 -16.18
N LEU A 346 6.65 -3.89 -17.24
CA LEU A 346 6.79 -5.34 -17.41
C LEU A 346 8.27 -5.79 -17.42
N VAL A 347 9.17 -4.94 -17.93
CA VAL A 347 10.62 -5.18 -17.88
C VAL A 347 11.23 -4.72 -16.55
N PHE A 348 10.82 -3.56 -16.04
CA PHE A 348 11.39 -2.97 -14.83
C PHE A 348 11.00 -3.73 -13.56
N ALA A 349 9.78 -4.26 -13.45
CA ALA A 349 9.27 -4.87 -12.24
C ALA A 349 10.05 -6.14 -11.81
N PRO A 350 10.40 -7.08 -12.70
CA PRO A 350 11.29 -8.19 -12.35
C PRO A 350 12.69 -7.74 -11.90
N ILE A 351 13.24 -6.70 -12.55
CA ILE A 351 14.55 -6.12 -12.17
C ILE A 351 14.47 -5.49 -10.78
N LEU A 352 13.41 -4.73 -10.51
CA LEU A 352 13.14 -4.15 -9.20
C LEU A 352 12.98 -5.25 -8.15
N PHE A 353 12.24 -6.31 -8.45
CA PHE A 353 12.07 -7.45 -7.55
C PHE A 353 13.41 -8.10 -7.19
N GLY A 354 14.26 -8.39 -8.18
CA GLY A 354 15.62 -8.88 -7.97
C GLY A 354 16.47 -7.92 -7.12
N TYR A 355 16.44 -6.62 -7.43
CA TYR A 355 17.16 -5.60 -6.66
C TYR A 355 16.68 -5.53 -5.19
N MET A 356 15.38 -5.60 -4.96
CA MET A 356 14.79 -5.53 -3.61
C MET A 356 15.12 -6.78 -2.80
N ILE A 357 15.15 -7.97 -3.41
CA ILE A 357 15.66 -9.19 -2.78
C ILE A 357 17.12 -8.99 -2.34
N LEU A 358 18.01 -8.61 -3.27
CA LEU A 358 19.43 -8.42 -2.98
C LEU A 358 19.65 -7.41 -1.85
N LYS A 359 18.86 -6.34 -1.85
CA LYS A 359 18.93 -5.31 -0.81
C LYS A 359 18.40 -5.81 0.53
N ALA A 360 17.31 -6.58 0.55
CA ALA A 360 16.76 -7.18 1.77
C ALA A 360 17.77 -8.11 2.46
N PHE A 361 18.53 -8.87 1.67
CA PHE A 361 19.63 -9.71 2.18
C PHE A 361 20.82 -8.92 2.72
N ARG A 362 21.11 -7.73 2.16
CA ARG A 362 22.23 -6.88 2.62
C ARG A 362 21.89 -6.03 3.83
N THR A 363 20.63 -5.64 3.99
CA THR A 363 20.23 -4.79 5.11
C THR A 363 20.21 -5.56 6.44
N GLY A 364 20.08 -6.89 6.39
CA GLY A 364 20.19 -7.75 7.56
C GLY A 364 21.64 -8.15 7.84
#